data_AF-A0A969VZG4-F1
#
_entry.id   AF-A0A969VZG4-F1
#
_cell.length_a   1.000
_cell.length_b   1.000
_cell.length_c   1.000
_cell.angle_alpha   90.00
_cell.angle_beta   90.00
_cell.angle_gamma   90.00
#
_symmetry.space_group_name_H-M   'P 1'
#
loop_
_entity.id
_entity.type
_entity.pdbx_description
1 polymer ?
#
loop_
_entity_poly.entity_id
_entity_poly.type
_entity_poly.pdbx_seq_one_letter_code
_entity_poly.pdbx_strand_id
1 'polypeptide(L)'
;MALHRNFRRFGTLAAASSLALLAACSGGSDAAPTGQVVATVNGQEITQAELNAELGGARADSPAGQRQLEQAALQAIVNRYLLADAAEARELTETPAAAITRRKAQQLADISMLERQVTGGVPAVSAEEAQQFVDDNPDSFAQRRIFLVEQIVVPTPPPALLRALEPLDTMAEVQAVLARYNLEGRMTMGVIDALTIDPAAVRQIVGLAPNAVFILPENGAVRINQIRETRVVPVTGQDAVRVARELIGNQRTRVQLEQSIGGILREGQASVQYNPSFRPPAPGARQCCA
;
A
#
# COMPACT_ATOMS: atom_id res chain seq x y z
N MET A 1 35.49 56.22 20.58
CA MET A 1 34.40 55.86 21.52
C MET A 1 34.37 54.33 21.57
N ALA A 2 35.03 53.60 22.48
CA ALA A 2 34.97 53.60 23.96
C ALA A 2 33.49 53.53 24.42
N LEU A 3 32.99 52.59 25.23
CA LEU A 3 33.49 51.78 26.36
C LEU A 3 32.74 50.41 26.40
N HIS A 4 33.39 49.27 26.66
CA HIS A 4 33.60 48.59 27.96
C HIS A 4 32.34 48.20 28.82
N ARG A 5 32.12 46.87 28.91
CA ARG A 5 32.10 45.99 30.12
C ARG A 5 30.93 46.07 31.14
N ASN A 6 30.33 44.90 31.45
CA ASN A 6 30.20 44.29 32.81
C ASN A 6 29.34 43.02 32.74
N PHE A 7 29.84 41.79 32.91
CA PHE A 7 30.29 41.10 34.14
C PHE A 7 29.32 41.18 35.32
N ARG A 8 28.57 40.10 35.55
CA ARG A 8 28.04 39.71 36.87
C ARG A 8 28.26 38.21 37.09
N ARG A 9 29.17 37.93 38.03
CA ARG A 9 29.38 36.64 38.73
C ARG A 9 28.41 36.59 39.92
N PHE A 10 27.78 35.44 40.19
CA PHE A 10 27.25 34.93 41.47
C PHE A 10 26.44 33.67 41.07
N GLY A 11 26.57 32.47 41.61
CA GLY A 11 27.40 31.92 42.68
C GLY A 11 27.35 30.39 42.56
N THR A 12 28.40 29.74 43.05
CA THR A 12 28.59 28.29 43.15
C THR A 12 27.55 27.64 44.05
N LEU A 13 26.85 26.61 43.56
CA LEU A 13 26.27 25.55 44.39
C LEU A 13 26.66 24.20 43.77
N ALA A 14 27.59 23.55 44.45
CA ALA A 14 27.97 22.18 44.20
C ALA A 14 26.86 21.25 44.71
N ALA A 15 26.26 20.48 43.80
CA ALA A 15 25.46 19.31 44.13
C ALA A 15 26.14 18.11 43.47
N ALA A 16 26.93 17.40 44.27
CA ALA A 16 27.48 16.10 43.95
C ALA A 16 26.35 15.06 44.00
N SER A 17 26.14 14.33 42.91
CA SER A 17 25.40 13.06 42.91
C SER A 17 25.88 12.18 41.75
N SER A 18 26.77 11.27 42.12
CA SER A 18 26.81 9.86 41.71
C SER A 18 26.92 9.56 40.20
N LEU A 19 28.15 9.61 39.67
CA LEU A 19 28.54 8.78 38.53
C LEU A 19 28.53 7.31 38.98
N ALA A 20 27.53 6.55 38.56
CA ALA A 20 27.61 5.09 38.56
C ALA A 20 28.55 4.66 37.42
N LEU A 21 29.82 4.46 37.77
CA LEU A 21 30.78 3.75 36.94
C LEU A 21 30.37 2.27 36.90
N LEU A 22 29.61 1.88 35.87
CA LEU A 22 29.49 0.48 35.50
C LEU A 22 30.81 0.07 34.82
N ALA A 23 31.65 -0.57 35.63
CA ALA A 23 32.77 -1.36 35.16
C ALA A 23 32.24 -2.49 34.26
N ALA A 24 32.35 -2.32 32.95
CA ALA A 24 32.27 -3.42 32.00
C ALA A 24 33.60 -4.18 32.07
N CYS A 25 33.71 -5.06 33.07
CA CYS A 25 34.74 -6.08 33.12
C CYS A 25 34.56 -7.05 31.94
N SER A 26 35.65 -7.27 31.24
CA SER A 26 35.89 -8.37 30.31
C SER A 26 35.51 -9.73 30.92
N GLY A 27 34.70 -10.51 30.20
CA GLY A 27 34.46 -11.92 30.50
C GLY A 27 33.41 -12.52 29.58
N GLY A 28 33.84 -13.28 28.58
CA GLY A 28 32.94 -14.08 27.76
C GLY A 28 32.28 -15.19 28.59
N SER A 29 30.97 -15.36 28.43
CA SER A 29 30.23 -16.63 28.54
C SER A 29 28.73 -16.36 28.39
N ASP A 30 28.07 -17.32 27.76
CA ASP A 30 26.65 -17.40 27.41
C ASP A 30 25.68 -17.08 28.57
N ALA A 31 25.42 -15.80 28.82
CA ALA A 31 24.32 -15.37 29.67
C ALA A 31 23.07 -15.19 28.82
N ALA A 32 22.01 -15.95 29.14
CA ALA A 32 20.70 -15.82 28.51
C ALA A 32 20.25 -14.34 28.57
N PRO A 33 19.87 -13.75 27.43
CA PRO A 33 19.71 -12.31 27.39
C PRO A 33 18.56 -11.81 28.30
N THR A 34 18.77 -10.69 29.00
CA THR A 34 17.75 -10.04 29.84
C THR A 34 16.52 -9.69 29.01
N GLY A 35 15.31 -9.82 29.58
CA GLY A 35 14.01 -10.11 28.93
C GLY A 35 13.50 -9.29 27.72
N GLN A 36 14.31 -8.46 27.11
CA GLN A 36 14.07 -7.83 25.81
C GLN A 36 14.80 -8.55 24.66
N VAL A 37 15.76 -9.41 24.94
CA VAL A 37 16.51 -10.16 23.93
C VAL A 37 16.13 -11.65 24.00
N VAL A 38 15.87 -12.25 22.84
CA VAL A 38 15.31 -13.60 22.68
C VAL A 38 16.29 -14.61 22.11
N ALA A 39 17.35 -14.15 21.44
CA ALA A 39 18.47 -14.96 20.98
C ALA A 39 19.68 -14.08 20.68
N THR A 40 20.85 -14.69 20.51
CA THR A 40 22.06 -14.01 20.04
C THR A 40 22.69 -14.84 18.93
N VAL A 41 23.06 -14.21 17.81
CA VAL A 41 23.74 -14.85 16.67
C VAL A 41 25.03 -14.09 16.41
N ASN A 42 26.18 -14.76 16.55
CA ASN A 42 27.51 -14.15 16.33
C ASN A 42 27.73 -12.83 17.08
N GLY A 43 27.20 -12.72 18.31
CA GLY A 43 27.30 -11.53 19.15
C GLY A 43 26.26 -10.43 18.85
N GLN A 44 25.40 -10.62 17.86
CA GLN A 44 24.26 -9.73 17.59
C GLN A 44 23.01 -10.21 18.33
N GLU A 45 22.43 -9.34 19.15
CA GLU A 45 21.23 -9.60 19.92
C GLU A 45 19.98 -9.51 19.04
N ILE A 46 19.14 -10.54 19.07
CA ILE A 46 17.80 -10.55 18.47
C ILE A 46 16.81 -10.17 19.57
N THR A 47 16.05 -9.10 19.36
CA THR A 47 15.13 -8.55 20.36
C THR A 47 13.72 -9.11 20.24
N GLN A 48 12.93 -8.99 21.32
CA GLN A 48 11.49 -9.26 21.31
C GLN A 48 10.76 -8.36 20.30
N ALA A 49 11.25 -7.15 20.05
CA ALA A 49 10.68 -6.25 19.05
C ALA A 49 10.86 -6.79 17.63
N GLU A 50 12.04 -7.32 17.30
CA GLU A 50 12.28 -8.00 16.02
C GLU A 50 11.42 -9.26 15.86
N LEU A 51 11.31 -10.07 16.93
CA LEU A 51 10.43 -11.24 16.92
C LEU A 51 8.97 -10.85 16.65
N ASN A 52 8.48 -9.81 17.33
CA ASN A 52 7.12 -9.31 17.14
C ASN A 52 6.91 -8.71 15.73
N ALA A 53 7.93 -8.05 15.18
CA ALA A 53 7.89 -7.52 13.83
C ALA A 53 7.85 -8.65 12.79
N GLU A 54 8.62 -9.72 12.98
CA GLU A 54 8.65 -10.90 12.11
C GLU A 54 7.30 -11.66 12.13
N LEU A 55 6.62 -11.70 13.28
CA LEU A 55 5.28 -12.29 13.38
C LEU A 55 4.22 -11.53 12.57
N GLY A 56 4.42 -10.24 12.27
CA GLY A 56 3.51 -9.47 11.43
C GLY A 56 2.06 -9.39 11.96
N GLY A 57 1.86 -9.57 13.27
CA GLY A 57 0.53 -9.62 13.89
C GLY A 57 -0.15 -10.99 13.85
N ALA A 58 0.52 -12.04 13.37
CA ALA A 58 0.02 -13.41 13.45
C ALA A 58 -0.23 -13.83 14.91
N ARG A 59 -1.38 -14.46 15.14
CA ARG A 59 -1.80 -14.97 16.45
C ARG A 59 -2.41 -16.35 16.31
N ALA A 60 -2.17 -17.21 17.29
CA ALA A 60 -2.80 -18.51 17.38
C ALA A 60 -3.88 -18.55 18.47
N ASP A 61 -4.87 -19.42 18.30
CA ASP A 61 -5.99 -19.60 19.24
C ASP A 61 -5.60 -20.31 20.54
N SER A 62 -4.39 -20.89 20.59
CA SER A 62 -3.89 -21.60 21.78
C SER A 62 -2.49 -21.13 22.17
N PRO A 63 -2.14 -21.16 23.46
CA PRO A 63 -0.79 -20.84 23.92
C PRO A 63 0.29 -21.76 23.33
N ALA A 64 -0.05 -23.00 23.00
CA ALA A 64 0.87 -23.92 22.34
C ALA A 64 1.12 -23.50 20.88
N GLY A 65 0.06 -23.17 20.13
CA GLY A 65 0.19 -22.67 18.76
C GLY A 65 0.94 -21.34 18.70
N GLN A 66 0.73 -20.46 19.68
CA GLN A 66 1.41 -19.17 19.73
C GLN A 66 2.92 -19.35 19.90
N ARG A 67 3.34 -20.25 20.80
CA ARG A 67 4.76 -20.61 20.97
C ARG A 67 5.37 -21.20 19.70
N GLN A 68 4.62 -21.99 18.94
CA GLN A 68 5.10 -22.54 17.66
C GLN A 68 5.33 -21.44 16.61
N LEU A 69 4.42 -20.46 16.53
CA LEU A 69 4.61 -19.29 15.65
C LEU A 69 5.84 -18.48 16.03
N GLU A 70 6.01 -18.20 17.33
CA GLU A 70 7.18 -17.48 17.85
C GLU A 70 8.48 -18.23 17.57
N GLN A 71 8.52 -19.55 17.77
CA GLN A 71 9.70 -20.36 17.46
C GLN A 71 10.03 -20.36 15.96
N ALA A 72 9.00 -20.47 15.10
CA ALA A 72 9.19 -20.42 13.65
C ALA A 72 9.71 -19.04 13.19
N ALA A 73 9.15 -17.96 13.73
CA ALA A 73 9.59 -16.59 13.45
C ALA A 73 11.04 -16.36 13.94
N LEU A 74 11.36 -16.79 15.17
CA LEU A 74 12.73 -16.70 15.69
C LEU A 74 13.73 -17.49 14.82
N GLN A 75 13.37 -18.71 14.41
CA GLN A 75 14.20 -19.51 13.53
C GLN A 75 14.41 -18.84 12.16
N ALA A 76 13.39 -18.19 11.62
CA ALA A 76 13.50 -17.43 10.37
C ALA A 76 14.49 -16.27 10.51
N ILE A 77 14.42 -15.52 11.63
CA ILE A 77 15.38 -14.45 11.94
C ILE A 77 16.80 -15.03 12.04
N VAL A 78 17.01 -16.06 12.86
CA VAL A 78 18.33 -16.69 13.04
C VAL A 78 18.91 -17.16 11.71
N ASN A 79 18.12 -17.85 10.88
CA ASN A 79 18.55 -18.28 9.55
C ASN A 79 18.95 -17.10 8.67
N ARG A 80 18.23 -15.97 8.73
CA ARG A 80 18.55 -14.76 7.99
C ARG A 80 19.89 -14.17 8.41
N TYR A 81 20.18 -14.10 9.72
CA TYR A 81 21.49 -13.67 10.23
C TYR A 81 22.61 -14.60 9.73
N LEU A 82 22.48 -15.91 9.93
CA LEU A 82 23.50 -16.89 9.52
C LEU A 82 23.78 -16.88 8.00
N LEU A 83 22.74 -16.70 7.17
CA LEU A 83 22.90 -16.60 5.73
C LEU A 83 23.51 -15.27 5.28
N ALA A 84 23.17 -14.16 5.96
CA ALA A 84 23.79 -12.86 5.72
C ALA A 84 25.29 -12.89 6.05
N ASP A 85 25.66 -13.46 7.21
CA ASP A 85 27.05 -13.63 7.62
C ASP A 85 27.83 -14.49 6.63
N ALA A 86 27.22 -15.59 6.15
CA ALA A 86 27.84 -16.43 5.13
C ALA A 86 28.03 -15.70 3.79
N ALA A 87 27.16 -14.74 3.45
CA ALA A 87 27.32 -13.92 2.25
C ALA A 87 28.46 -12.90 2.40
N GLU A 88 28.62 -12.31 3.60
CA GLU A 88 29.72 -11.41 3.93
C GLU A 88 31.07 -12.14 3.94
N ALA A 89 31.14 -13.31 4.59
CA ALA A 89 32.35 -14.13 4.64
C ALA A 89 32.82 -14.62 3.25
N ARG A 90 31.92 -14.65 2.26
CA ARG A 90 32.20 -14.99 0.86
C ARG A 90 32.39 -13.78 -0.04
N GLU A 91 32.47 -12.58 0.56
CA GLU A 91 32.69 -11.31 -0.14
C GLU A 91 31.62 -10.99 -1.21
N LEU A 92 30.43 -11.59 -1.10
CA LEU A 92 29.34 -11.39 -2.07
C LEU A 92 28.71 -9.99 -1.94
N THR A 93 28.95 -9.32 -0.80
CA THR A 93 28.39 -8.02 -0.44
C THR A 93 29.23 -6.83 -0.93
N GLU A 94 30.46 -7.07 -1.36
CA GLU A 94 31.43 -6.03 -1.75
C GLU A 94 31.44 -5.74 -3.26
N THR A 95 30.44 -6.26 -3.98
CA THR A 95 30.31 -6.05 -5.43
C THR A 95 29.49 -4.79 -5.76
N PRO A 96 29.70 -4.16 -6.93
CA PRO A 96 28.83 -3.07 -7.39
C PRO A 96 27.34 -3.47 -7.45
N ALA A 97 27.04 -4.72 -7.82
CA ALA A 97 25.68 -5.24 -7.86
C ALA A 97 25.04 -5.31 -6.45
N ALA A 98 25.80 -5.74 -5.45
CA ALA A 98 25.34 -5.75 -4.05
C ALA A 98 25.09 -4.33 -3.54
N ALA A 99 25.96 -3.36 -3.84
CA ALA A 99 25.78 -1.97 -3.45
C ALA A 99 24.51 -1.34 -4.06
N ILE A 100 24.23 -1.61 -5.34
CA ILE A 100 23.00 -1.16 -6.01
C ILE A 100 21.76 -1.80 -5.36
N THR A 101 21.82 -3.11 -5.11
CA THR A 101 20.70 -3.87 -4.53
C THR A 101 20.40 -3.40 -3.10
N ARG A 102 21.41 -3.21 -2.25
CA ARG A 102 21.27 -2.66 -0.90
C ARG A 102 20.63 -1.27 -0.90
N ARG A 103 21.07 -0.39 -1.80
CA ARG A 103 20.48 0.95 -1.95
C ARG A 103 19.01 0.89 -2.32
N LYS A 104 18.64 0.03 -3.27
CA LYS A 104 17.24 -0.18 -3.65
C LYS A 104 16.42 -0.74 -2.48
N ALA A 105 16.95 -1.73 -1.77
CA ALA A 105 16.28 -2.30 -0.60
C ALA A 105 16.04 -1.26 0.49
N GLN A 106 17.03 -0.41 0.79
CA GLN A 106 16.89 0.71 1.73
C GLN A 106 15.79 1.68 1.28
N GLN A 107 15.80 2.10 0.02
CA GLN A 107 14.77 3.01 -0.52
C GLN A 107 13.36 2.42 -0.40
N LEU A 108 13.19 1.13 -0.70
CA LEU A 108 11.89 0.45 -0.57
C LEU A 108 11.46 0.32 0.90
N ALA A 109 12.41 0.07 1.82
CA ALA A 109 12.13 0.06 3.25
C ALA A 109 11.64 1.44 3.73
N ASP A 110 12.32 2.51 3.33
CA ASP A 110 11.96 3.89 3.67
C ASP A 110 10.58 4.28 3.08
N ILE A 111 10.30 3.88 1.83
CA ILE A 111 8.98 4.05 1.22
C ILE A 111 7.91 3.32 2.05
N SER A 112 8.15 2.07 2.45
CA SER A 112 7.17 1.32 3.27
C SER A 112 6.90 1.97 4.64
N MET A 113 7.89 2.65 5.22
CA MET A 113 7.73 3.38 6.48
C MET A 113 6.91 4.65 6.26
N LEU A 114 7.16 5.37 5.17
CA LEU A 114 6.37 6.52 4.76
C LEU A 114 4.91 6.12 4.52
N GLU A 115 4.66 5.04 3.77
CA GLU A 115 3.30 4.54 3.52
C GLU A 115 2.58 4.18 4.82
N ARG A 116 3.27 3.50 5.76
CA ARG A 116 2.72 3.20 7.09
C ARG A 116 2.39 4.46 7.90
N GLN A 117 3.25 5.48 7.86
CA GLN A 117 2.98 6.76 8.52
C GLN A 117 1.74 7.44 7.92
N VAL A 118 1.62 7.45 6.59
CA VAL A 118 0.49 8.06 5.89
C VAL A 118 -0.82 7.32 6.21
N THR A 119 -0.82 5.98 6.14
CA THR A 119 -2.02 5.19 6.43
C THR A 119 -2.40 5.21 7.91
N GLY A 120 -1.42 5.24 8.82
CA GLY A 120 -1.66 5.38 10.27
C GLY A 120 -2.27 6.74 10.68
N GLY A 121 -2.15 7.76 9.82
CA GLY A 121 -2.78 9.08 10.03
C GLY A 121 -4.22 9.18 9.52
N VAL A 122 -4.76 8.13 8.89
CA VAL A 122 -6.11 8.16 8.31
C VAL A 122 -7.15 8.13 9.45
N PRO A 123 -8.08 9.11 9.51
CA PRO A 123 -9.10 9.16 10.55
C PRO A 123 -10.03 7.94 10.50
N ALA A 124 -10.29 7.36 11.67
CA ALA A 124 -11.26 6.29 11.83
C ALA A 124 -12.66 6.73 11.36
N VAL A 125 -13.41 5.78 10.80
CA VAL A 125 -14.78 6.00 10.32
C VAL A 125 -15.76 5.73 11.46
N SER A 126 -16.55 6.74 11.83
CA SER A 126 -17.52 6.62 12.93
C SER A 126 -18.69 5.72 12.56
N ALA A 127 -19.48 5.31 13.55
CA ALA A 127 -20.69 4.52 13.30
C ALA A 127 -21.76 5.36 12.58
N GLU A 128 -21.89 6.63 12.96
CA GLU A 128 -22.83 7.58 12.38
C GLU A 128 -22.49 7.85 10.92
N GLU A 129 -21.21 8.04 10.60
CA GLU A 129 -20.75 8.24 9.23
C GLU A 129 -21.02 6.99 8.37
N ALA A 130 -20.71 5.81 8.88
CA ALA A 130 -20.97 4.56 8.17
C ALA A 130 -22.47 4.34 7.94
N GLN A 131 -23.33 4.69 8.91
CA GLN A 131 -24.78 4.62 8.75
C GLN A 131 -25.27 5.60 7.69
N GLN A 132 -24.82 6.85 7.73
CA GLN A 132 -25.17 7.85 6.72
C GLN A 132 -24.78 7.39 5.32
N PHE A 133 -23.60 6.79 5.17
CA PHE A 133 -23.16 6.23 3.91
C PHE A 133 -24.04 5.07 3.41
N VAL A 134 -24.56 4.23 4.31
CA VAL A 134 -25.54 3.19 3.93
C VAL A 134 -26.82 3.83 3.39
N ASP A 135 -27.32 4.84 4.10
CA ASP A 135 -28.58 5.52 3.78
C ASP A 135 -28.49 6.29 2.45
N ASP A 136 -27.34 6.90 2.16
CA ASP A 136 -27.08 7.66 0.93
C ASP A 136 -26.84 6.78 -0.31
N ASN A 137 -26.60 5.47 -0.12
CA ASN A 137 -26.23 4.55 -1.20
C ASN A 137 -27.14 3.31 -1.25
N PRO A 138 -28.47 3.46 -1.39
CA PRO A 138 -29.40 2.35 -1.33
C PRO A 138 -29.13 1.27 -2.39
N ASP A 139 -28.72 1.64 -3.60
CA ASP A 139 -28.38 0.70 -4.69
C ASP A 139 -27.16 -0.19 -4.38
N SER A 140 -26.31 0.20 -3.42
CA SER A 140 -25.18 -0.59 -2.94
C SER A 140 -25.53 -1.44 -1.71
N PHE A 141 -26.58 -1.09 -0.96
CA PHE A 141 -26.95 -1.73 0.31
C PHE A 141 -28.37 -2.29 0.32
N ALA A 142 -29.39 -1.47 0.63
CA ALA A 142 -30.77 -1.90 0.76
C ALA A 142 -31.35 -2.52 -0.52
N GLN A 143 -30.84 -2.08 -1.67
CA GLN A 143 -31.16 -2.56 -3.01
C GLN A 143 -29.90 -3.09 -3.69
N ARG A 144 -28.92 -3.57 -2.92
CA ARG A 144 -27.62 -4.04 -3.42
C ARG A 144 -27.80 -4.90 -4.66
N ARG A 145 -27.25 -4.40 -5.76
CA ARG A 145 -27.36 -5.04 -7.07
C ARG A 145 -26.13 -5.90 -7.35
N ILE A 146 -26.38 -7.11 -7.82
CA ILE A 146 -25.40 -7.99 -8.42
C ILE A 146 -25.71 -8.03 -9.91
N PHE A 147 -24.79 -7.50 -10.72
CA PHE A 147 -24.91 -7.44 -12.16
C PHE A 147 -24.19 -8.63 -12.78
N LEU A 148 -24.92 -9.47 -13.51
CA LEU A 148 -24.32 -10.39 -14.47
C LEU A 148 -24.05 -9.60 -15.74
N VAL A 149 -22.80 -9.55 -16.16
CA VAL A 149 -22.37 -8.79 -17.33
C VAL A 149 -21.75 -9.70 -18.37
N GLU A 150 -21.97 -9.34 -19.63
CA GLU A 150 -21.05 -9.72 -20.70
C GLU A 150 -19.99 -8.63 -20.80
N GLN A 151 -18.73 -9.01 -20.87
CA GLN A 151 -17.63 -8.06 -20.82
C GLN A 151 -16.50 -8.42 -21.78
N ILE A 152 -15.80 -7.38 -22.23
CA ILE A 152 -14.56 -7.46 -22.98
C ILE A 152 -13.45 -6.86 -22.12
N VAL A 153 -12.37 -7.59 -21.92
CA VAL A 153 -11.20 -7.12 -21.15
C VAL A 153 -10.09 -6.72 -22.10
N VAL A 154 -9.56 -5.52 -21.91
CA VAL A 154 -8.40 -4.99 -22.63
C VAL A 154 -7.28 -4.75 -21.61
N PRO A 155 -6.25 -5.61 -21.56
CA PRO A 155 -5.20 -5.56 -20.52
C PRO A 155 -4.36 -4.28 -20.55
N THR A 156 -4.09 -3.76 -21.74
CA THR A 156 -3.20 -2.60 -21.94
C THR A 156 -3.85 -1.64 -22.93
N PRO A 157 -4.90 -0.90 -22.53
CA PRO A 157 -5.64 -0.03 -23.43
C PRO A 157 -4.77 1.19 -23.80
N PRO A 158 -4.63 1.54 -25.08
CA PRO A 158 -3.95 2.77 -25.45
C PRO A 158 -4.79 3.97 -24.97
N PRO A 159 -4.18 5.11 -24.58
CA PRO A 159 -4.92 6.25 -24.03
C PRO A 159 -6.02 6.82 -24.96
N ALA A 160 -5.89 6.62 -26.27
CA ALA A 160 -6.89 7.04 -27.25
C ALA A 160 -8.14 6.14 -27.27
N LEU A 161 -8.04 4.89 -26.83
CA LEU A 161 -9.13 3.92 -26.87
C LEU A 161 -10.29 4.36 -25.98
N LEU A 162 -10.03 4.81 -24.76
CA LEU A 162 -11.07 5.21 -23.81
C LEU A 162 -12.00 6.28 -24.40
N ARG A 163 -11.42 7.31 -25.04
CA ARG A 163 -12.19 8.36 -25.73
C ARG A 163 -12.98 7.85 -26.93
N ALA A 164 -12.46 6.83 -27.63
CA ALA A 164 -13.15 6.23 -28.76
C ALA A 164 -14.30 5.31 -28.33
N LEU A 165 -14.27 4.79 -27.10
CA LEU A 165 -15.30 3.93 -26.52
C LEU A 165 -16.42 4.71 -25.81
N GLU A 166 -16.13 5.92 -25.33
CA GLU A 166 -17.07 6.78 -24.59
C GLU A 166 -18.44 7.01 -25.28
N PRO A 167 -18.54 7.22 -26.60
CA PRO A 167 -19.83 7.44 -27.26
C PRO A 167 -20.55 6.15 -27.68
N LEU A 168 -20.03 4.96 -27.34
CA LEU A 168 -20.55 3.69 -27.86
C LEU A 168 -21.58 3.07 -26.91
N ASP A 169 -22.70 2.65 -27.46
CA ASP A 169 -23.82 2.10 -26.69
C ASP A 169 -23.93 0.58 -26.81
N THR A 170 -23.22 -0.05 -27.76
CA THR A 170 -23.36 -1.48 -28.06
C THR A 170 -22.04 -2.25 -28.08
N MET A 171 -22.08 -3.53 -27.68
CA MET A 171 -20.92 -4.43 -27.74
C MET A 171 -20.37 -4.61 -29.16
N ALA A 172 -21.23 -4.57 -30.19
CA ALA A 172 -20.81 -4.71 -31.57
C ALA A 172 -19.96 -3.51 -32.03
N GLU A 173 -20.33 -2.29 -31.65
CA GLU A 173 -19.55 -1.09 -31.95
C GLU A 173 -18.20 -1.11 -31.21
N VAL A 174 -18.19 -1.55 -29.94
CA VAL A 174 -16.97 -1.73 -29.16
C VAL A 174 -16.01 -2.69 -29.88
N GLN A 175 -16.49 -3.85 -30.33
CA GLN A 175 -15.67 -4.81 -31.07
C GLN A 175 -15.12 -4.21 -32.37
N ALA A 176 -15.95 -3.45 -33.11
CA ALA A 176 -15.50 -2.78 -34.32
C ALA A 176 -14.39 -1.74 -34.04
N VAL A 177 -14.49 -1.00 -32.93
CA VAL A 177 -13.43 -0.07 -32.50
C VAL A 177 -12.18 -0.82 -32.07
N LEU A 178 -12.30 -1.87 -31.27
CA LEU A 178 -11.14 -2.69 -30.85
C LEU A 178 -10.39 -3.28 -32.05
N ALA A 179 -11.12 -3.77 -33.07
CA ALA A 179 -10.53 -4.26 -34.30
C ALA A 179 -9.72 -3.18 -35.05
N ARG A 180 -10.18 -1.92 -35.08
CA ARG A 180 -9.43 -0.81 -35.68
C ARG A 180 -8.11 -0.51 -34.96
N TYR A 181 -8.05 -0.79 -33.65
CA TYR A 181 -6.84 -0.66 -32.85
C TYR A 181 -5.96 -1.93 -32.86
N ASN A 182 -6.33 -2.96 -33.62
CA ASN A 182 -5.70 -4.30 -33.61
C ASN A 182 -5.63 -4.90 -32.19
N LEU A 183 -6.66 -4.65 -31.38
CA LEU A 183 -6.78 -5.18 -30.03
C LEU A 183 -7.76 -6.35 -30.05
N GLU A 184 -7.27 -7.53 -29.66
CA GLU A 184 -8.10 -8.70 -29.46
C GLU A 184 -8.81 -8.60 -28.11
N GLY A 185 -10.08 -8.22 -28.14
CA GLY A 185 -10.94 -8.23 -26.96
C GLY A 185 -11.51 -9.63 -26.74
N ARG A 186 -11.19 -10.28 -25.61
CA ARG A 186 -11.83 -11.55 -25.24
C ARG A 186 -13.19 -11.27 -24.59
N MET A 187 -14.26 -11.71 -25.25
CA MET A 187 -15.60 -11.68 -24.67
C MET A 187 -15.74 -12.78 -23.61
N THR A 188 -16.28 -12.42 -22.44
CA THR A 188 -16.47 -13.34 -21.33
C THR A 188 -17.63 -12.87 -20.45
N MET A 189 -18.13 -13.75 -19.59
CA MET A 189 -19.13 -13.39 -18.59
C MET A 189 -18.44 -12.95 -17.29
N GLY A 190 -19.04 -12.00 -16.59
CA GLY A 190 -18.55 -11.47 -15.33
C GLY A 190 -19.66 -11.21 -14.34
N VAL A 191 -19.29 -11.06 -13.08
CA VAL A 191 -20.20 -10.61 -12.01
C VAL A 191 -19.61 -9.35 -11.42
N ILE A 192 -20.42 -8.30 -11.36
CA ILE A 192 -20.09 -7.04 -10.69
C ILE A 192 -21.04 -6.89 -9.52
N ASP A 193 -20.46 -6.75 -8.34
CA ASP A 193 -21.21 -6.46 -7.12
C ASP A 193 -21.15 -4.95 -6.84
N ALA A 194 -22.31 -4.33 -6.62
CA ALA A 194 -22.40 -2.91 -6.30
C ALA A 194 -21.60 -2.51 -5.03
N LEU A 195 -21.24 -3.46 -4.16
CA LEU A 195 -20.33 -3.21 -3.03
C LEU A 195 -18.85 -3.10 -3.43
N THR A 196 -18.46 -3.61 -4.60
CA THR A 196 -17.05 -3.66 -5.04
C THR A 196 -16.62 -2.48 -5.90
N ILE A 197 -17.57 -1.62 -6.26
CA ILE A 197 -17.34 -0.44 -7.11
C ILE A 197 -17.77 0.82 -6.38
N ASP A 198 -17.26 1.98 -6.81
CA ASP A 198 -17.58 3.26 -6.20
C ASP A 198 -19.10 3.55 -6.28
N PRO A 199 -19.76 4.00 -5.20
CA PRO A 199 -21.20 4.22 -5.22
C PRO A 199 -21.68 5.24 -6.27
N ALA A 200 -20.86 6.21 -6.65
CA ALA A 200 -21.18 7.11 -7.74
C ALA A 200 -21.23 6.37 -9.08
N ALA A 201 -20.31 5.42 -9.31
CA ALA A 201 -20.34 4.56 -10.47
C ALA A 201 -21.56 3.62 -10.46
N VAL A 202 -21.96 3.09 -9.29
CA VAL A 202 -23.20 2.31 -9.15
C VAL A 202 -24.41 3.11 -9.62
N ARG A 203 -24.58 4.35 -9.12
CA ARG A 203 -25.69 5.22 -9.53
C ARG A 203 -25.71 5.48 -11.04
N GLN A 204 -24.54 5.70 -11.63
CA GLN A 204 -24.43 5.86 -13.08
C GLN A 204 -24.86 4.60 -13.83
N ILE A 205 -24.36 3.42 -13.43
CA ILE A 205 -24.70 2.13 -14.03
C ILE A 205 -26.20 1.83 -13.91
N VAL A 206 -26.80 2.14 -12.77
CA VAL A 206 -28.24 1.96 -12.51
C VAL A 206 -29.09 2.86 -13.40
N GLY A 207 -28.61 4.06 -13.73
CA GLY A 207 -29.29 5.02 -14.60
C GLY A 207 -29.14 4.75 -16.10
N LEU A 208 -28.35 3.74 -16.50
CA LEU A 208 -28.12 3.42 -17.90
C LEU A 208 -29.38 2.88 -18.58
N ALA A 209 -29.47 3.15 -19.89
CA ALA A 209 -30.49 2.52 -20.73
C ALA A 209 -30.32 0.98 -20.73
N PRO A 210 -31.41 0.21 -20.91
CA PRO A 210 -31.30 -1.24 -21.05
C PRO A 210 -30.32 -1.62 -22.16
N ASN A 211 -29.42 -2.56 -21.87
CA ASN A 211 -28.35 -3.00 -22.75
C ASN A 211 -27.29 -1.92 -23.10
N ALA A 212 -27.23 -0.79 -22.41
CA ALA A 212 -26.13 0.14 -22.60
C ALA A 212 -24.79 -0.48 -22.17
N VAL A 213 -23.72 0.01 -22.79
CA VAL A 213 -22.35 -0.37 -22.47
C VAL A 213 -21.75 0.61 -21.47
N PHE A 214 -20.92 0.12 -20.56
CA PHE A 214 -20.18 0.96 -19.62
C PHE A 214 -18.78 0.43 -19.37
N ILE A 215 -17.88 1.33 -18.95
CA ILE A 215 -16.45 1.04 -18.83
C ILE A 215 -16.04 1.12 -17.37
N LEU A 216 -15.33 0.10 -16.89
CA LEU A 216 -14.70 0.09 -15.57
C LEU A 216 -13.18 -0.12 -15.71
N PRO A 217 -12.34 0.80 -15.21
CA PRO A 217 -10.91 0.57 -15.13
C PRO A 217 -10.58 -0.47 -14.05
N GLU A 218 -9.55 -1.29 -14.29
CA GLU A 218 -9.08 -2.28 -13.32
C GLU A 218 -7.57 -2.50 -13.50
N ASN A 219 -6.75 -2.15 -12.51
CA ASN A 219 -5.33 -2.54 -12.44
C ASN A 219 -4.52 -2.31 -13.74
N GLY A 220 -4.75 -1.20 -14.44
CA GLY A 220 -4.10 -0.88 -15.71
C GLY A 220 -4.78 -1.46 -16.96
N ALA A 221 -5.72 -2.38 -16.78
CA ALA A 221 -6.65 -2.86 -17.79
C ALA A 221 -7.95 -2.04 -17.79
N VAL A 222 -8.75 -2.24 -18.84
CA VAL A 222 -10.11 -1.70 -18.95
C VAL A 222 -11.07 -2.83 -19.27
N ARG A 223 -12.17 -2.87 -18.51
CA ARG A 223 -13.33 -3.73 -18.79
C ARG A 223 -14.42 -2.91 -19.44
N ILE A 224 -14.87 -3.35 -20.61
CA ILE A 224 -16.08 -2.84 -21.24
C ILE A 224 -17.19 -3.84 -20.97
N ASN A 225 -18.30 -3.40 -20.38
CA ASN A 225 -19.33 -4.26 -19.80
C ASN A 225 -20.69 -3.92 -20.40
N GLN A 226 -21.55 -4.92 -20.49
CA GLN A 226 -22.97 -4.78 -20.82
C GLN A 226 -23.78 -5.62 -19.84
N ILE A 227 -24.80 -5.03 -19.21
CA ILE A 227 -25.64 -5.74 -18.25
C ILE A 227 -26.50 -6.77 -18.99
N ARG A 228 -26.49 -8.02 -18.52
CA ARG A 228 -27.32 -9.12 -19.00
C ARG A 228 -28.43 -9.45 -18.01
N GLU A 229 -28.10 -9.46 -16.73
CA GLU A 229 -29.05 -9.71 -15.64
C GLU A 229 -28.70 -8.83 -14.45
N THR A 230 -29.71 -8.43 -13.68
CA THR A 230 -29.54 -7.75 -12.39
C THR A 230 -30.30 -8.51 -11.32
N ARG A 231 -29.60 -8.86 -10.23
CA ARG A 231 -30.21 -9.47 -9.05
C ARG A 231 -30.09 -8.52 -7.87
N VAL A 232 -31.14 -8.44 -7.06
CA VAL A 232 -31.15 -7.64 -5.84
C VAL A 232 -30.91 -8.57 -4.65
N VAL A 233 -29.80 -8.36 -3.94
CA VAL A 233 -29.40 -9.15 -2.76
C VAL A 233 -29.03 -8.19 -1.62
N PRO A 234 -30.03 -7.68 -0.88
CA PRO A 234 -29.83 -6.62 0.10
C PRO A 234 -28.82 -6.95 1.18
N VAL A 235 -28.11 -5.92 1.65
CA VAL A 235 -27.33 -5.94 2.89
C VAL A 235 -27.88 -4.84 3.79
N THR A 236 -28.23 -5.18 5.03
CA THR A 236 -28.97 -4.27 5.93
C THR A 236 -28.45 -4.34 7.36
N GLY A 237 -28.93 -3.43 8.21
CA GLY A 237 -28.64 -3.43 9.65
C GLY A 237 -27.15 -3.29 9.96
N GLN A 238 -26.71 -3.95 11.03
CA GLN A 238 -25.33 -3.85 11.51
C GLN A 238 -24.29 -4.38 10.50
N ASP A 239 -24.69 -5.32 9.64
CA ASP A 239 -23.81 -5.83 8.58
C ASP A 239 -23.52 -4.76 7.53
N ALA A 240 -24.54 -3.98 7.13
CA ALA A 240 -24.37 -2.86 6.21
C ALA A 240 -23.42 -1.81 6.80
N VAL A 241 -23.58 -1.46 8.07
CA VAL A 241 -22.73 -0.48 8.77
C VAL A 241 -21.28 -0.95 8.84
N ARG A 242 -21.04 -2.23 9.13
CA ARG A 242 -19.68 -2.81 9.16
C ARG A 242 -19.03 -2.75 7.77
N VAL A 243 -19.74 -3.18 6.73
CA VAL A 243 -19.24 -3.14 5.35
C VAL A 243 -18.97 -1.70 4.91
N ALA A 244 -19.88 -0.76 5.20
CA ALA A 244 -19.70 0.66 4.89
C ALA A 244 -18.45 1.22 5.56
N ARG A 245 -18.21 0.89 6.84
CA ARG A 245 -17.01 1.32 7.56
C ARG A 245 -15.72 0.87 6.87
N GLU A 246 -15.67 -0.38 6.43
CA GLU A 246 -14.52 -0.94 5.71
C GLU A 246 -14.33 -0.26 4.35
N LEU A 247 -15.40 -0.07 3.58
CA LEU A 247 -15.35 0.59 2.28
C LEU A 247 -14.84 2.03 2.38
N ILE A 248 -15.41 2.83 3.30
CA ILE A 248 -14.99 4.21 3.52
C ILE A 248 -13.53 4.24 4.01
N GLY A 249 -13.16 3.37 4.94
CA GLY A 249 -11.79 3.29 5.47
C GLY A 249 -10.77 2.98 4.38
N ASN A 250 -11.07 2.00 3.53
CA ASN A 250 -10.22 1.63 2.40
C ASN A 250 -10.13 2.76 1.37
N GLN A 251 -11.25 3.40 1.05
CA GLN A 251 -11.28 4.53 0.12
C GLN A 251 -10.46 5.71 0.64
N ARG A 252 -10.66 6.12 1.89
CA ARG A 252 -9.88 7.20 2.54
C ARG A 252 -8.39 6.89 2.53
N THR A 253 -8.02 5.66 2.89
CA THR A 253 -6.63 5.21 2.91
C THR A 253 -6.00 5.33 1.52
N ARG A 254 -6.68 4.83 0.49
CA ARG A 254 -6.21 4.93 -0.90
C ARG A 254 -6.04 6.37 -1.35
N VAL A 255 -7.05 7.22 -1.14
CA VAL A 255 -7.01 8.63 -1.55
C VAL A 255 -5.89 9.39 -0.82
N GLN A 256 -5.75 9.20 0.48
CA GLN A 256 -4.69 9.83 1.27
C GLN A 256 -3.30 9.40 0.78
N LEU A 257 -3.12 8.11 0.48
CA LEU A 257 -1.87 7.56 -0.04
C LEU A 257 -1.53 8.14 -1.41
N GLU A 258 -2.47 8.11 -2.34
CA GLU A 258 -2.31 8.67 -3.70
C GLU A 258 -1.98 10.16 -3.66
N GLN A 259 -2.69 10.93 -2.85
CA GLN A 259 -2.45 12.37 -2.71
C GLN A 259 -1.09 12.67 -2.08
N SER A 260 -0.73 11.98 -0.99
CA SER A 260 0.53 12.18 -0.29
C SER A 260 1.72 11.81 -1.17
N ILE A 261 1.73 10.60 -1.74
CA ILE A 261 2.81 10.13 -2.62
C ILE A 261 2.86 10.99 -3.88
N GLY A 262 1.72 11.25 -4.51
CA GLY A 262 1.64 12.09 -5.71
C GLY A 262 2.09 13.54 -5.47
N GLY A 263 1.88 14.08 -4.28
CA GLY A 263 2.42 15.38 -3.85
C GLY A 263 3.95 15.36 -3.79
N ILE A 264 4.50 14.43 -3.02
CA ILE A 264 5.96 14.27 -2.85
C ILE A 264 6.66 14.08 -4.19
N LEU A 265 6.13 13.22 -5.07
CA LEU A 265 6.71 12.98 -6.39
C LEU A 265 6.68 14.24 -7.27
N ARG A 266 5.56 14.98 -7.29
CA ARG A 266 5.44 16.22 -8.08
C ARG A 266 6.38 17.31 -7.58
N GLU A 267 6.49 17.49 -6.28
CA GLU A 267 7.41 18.47 -5.67
C GLU A 267 8.87 18.08 -5.94
N GLY A 268 9.21 16.80 -5.76
CA GLY A 268 10.55 16.28 -6.02
C GLY A 268 10.97 16.41 -7.48
N GLN A 269 10.05 16.21 -8.43
CA GLN A 269 10.30 16.29 -9.87
C GLN A 269 10.95 17.61 -10.32
N ALA A 270 10.65 18.73 -9.65
CA ALA A 270 11.25 20.03 -9.97
C ALA A 270 12.79 20.04 -9.79
N SER A 271 13.32 19.16 -8.94
CA SER A 271 14.76 19.03 -8.69
C SER A 271 15.45 17.98 -9.57
N VAL A 272 14.68 17.20 -10.33
CA VAL A 272 15.21 16.07 -11.10
C VAL A 272 15.88 16.56 -12.37
N GLN A 273 17.15 16.21 -12.53
CA GLN A 273 17.93 16.46 -13.75
C GLN A 273 18.12 15.15 -14.51
N TYR A 274 17.51 15.06 -15.69
CA TYR A 274 17.66 13.90 -16.57
C TYR A 274 18.75 14.14 -17.60
N ASN A 275 19.60 13.13 -17.79
CA ASN A 275 20.35 13.01 -19.04
C ASN A 275 19.33 12.92 -20.20
N PRO A 276 19.46 13.75 -21.26
CA PRO A 276 18.52 13.77 -22.39
C PRO A 276 18.26 12.40 -23.02
N SER A 277 19.28 11.53 -23.12
CA SER A 277 19.17 10.19 -23.71
C SER A 277 18.29 9.23 -22.92
N PHE A 278 18.03 9.52 -21.64
CA PHE A 278 17.25 8.67 -20.73
C PHE A 278 16.04 9.41 -20.16
N ARG A 279 15.73 10.61 -20.67
CA ARG A 279 14.58 11.39 -20.20
C ARG A 279 13.30 10.65 -20.59
N PRO A 280 12.39 10.36 -19.65
CA PRO A 280 11.11 9.77 -20.01
C PRO A 280 10.33 10.73 -20.92
N PRO A 281 9.54 10.21 -21.88
CA PRO A 281 8.67 11.06 -22.67
C PRO A 281 7.72 11.83 -21.74
N ALA A 282 7.41 13.07 -22.09
CA ALA A 282 6.43 13.85 -21.34
C ALA A 282 5.11 13.07 -21.24
N PRO A 283 4.38 13.11 -20.12
CA PRO A 283 3.08 12.45 -20.01
C PRO A 283 2.17 12.90 -21.17
N GLY A 284 1.81 11.96 -22.07
CA GLY A 284 1.01 12.23 -23.27
C GLY A 284 1.78 12.51 -24.57
N ALA A 285 3.12 12.54 -24.55
CA ALA A 285 3.92 12.60 -25.78
C ALA A 285 4.04 11.19 -26.37
N ARG A 286 3.41 10.99 -27.54
CA ARG A 286 3.53 9.79 -28.38
C ARG A 286 5.00 9.39 -28.55
N GLN A 287 5.31 8.11 -28.35
CA GLN A 287 6.49 7.53 -28.99
C GLN A 287 6.21 7.51 -30.50
N CYS A 288 6.72 8.49 -31.22
CA CYS A 288 6.83 8.37 -32.67
C CYS A 288 7.88 7.29 -32.94
N CYS A 289 7.42 6.17 -33.50
CA CYS A 289 8.27 5.09 -33.97
C CYS A 289 9.30 5.62 -34.97
N ALA A 290 10.54 5.18 -34.82
CA ALA A 290 11.50 5.08 -35.91
C ALA A 290 11.39 3.68 -36.54
#